data_AF-A0A0P7DUZ1-F1
#
_entry.id   AF-A0A0P7DUZ1-F1
#
_cell.length_a   1.000
_cell.length_b   1.000
_cell.length_c   1.000
_cell.angle_alpha   90.00
_cell.angle_beta   90.00
_cell.angle_gamma   90.00
#
_symmetry.space_group_name_H-M   'P 1'
#
loop_
_entity.id
_entity.type
_entity.pdbx_description
1 polymer ?
#
loop_
_entity_poly.entity_id
_entity_poly.type
_entity_poly.pdbx_seq_one_letter_code
_entity_poly.pdbx_strand_id
1 'polypeptide(L)'
;MSHSPARRALSRTRLIGAGVLSVMLMASPLSVTSASAADVSLNVLLDGISLNVSQRATLDKQYRHYRQQRQAAESHHDAKALAKARKAYLADVDRVLNRHQTQRFHQQFDRHYPANAQAAKKRHHGG
;
A
#
# COMPACT_ATOMS: atom_id res chain seq x y z
N MET A 1 40.44 -42.63 5.40
CA MET A 1 39.20 -41.85 5.22
C MET A 1 38.03 -42.81 5.24
N SER A 2 37.03 -42.46 6.04
CA SER A 2 35.93 -43.31 6.53
C SER A 2 34.88 -43.71 5.50
N HIS A 3 34.29 -44.87 5.82
CA HIS A 3 32.91 -45.32 5.60
C HIS A 3 32.41 -45.72 4.19
N SER A 4 31.90 -46.95 4.19
CA SER A 4 31.22 -47.70 3.15
C SER A 4 29.67 -47.55 3.36
N PRO A 5 28.80 -48.42 2.82
CA PRO A 5 27.91 -48.23 1.67
C PRO A 5 26.39 -48.11 2.04
N ALA A 6 25.53 -47.64 1.13
CA ALA A 6 24.06 -47.82 1.22
C ALA A 6 23.40 -47.73 -0.18
N ARG A 7 23.03 -48.85 -0.83
CA ARG A 7 21.74 -49.60 -0.75
C ARG A 7 20.46 -48.79 -1.06
N ARG A 8 19.87 -49.13 -2.23
CA ARG A 8 18.44 -49.41 -2.57
C ARG A 8 17.36 -48.34 -2.30
N ALA A 9 16.58 -48.01 -3.35
CA ALA A 9 15.21 -48.51 -3.60
C ALA A 9 14.28 -47.49 -4.28
N LEU A 10 13.77 -47.89 -5.46
CA LEU A 10 12.42 -47.69 -6.04
C LEU A 10 11.48 -46.64 -5.40
N SER A 11 11.24 -45.53 -6.11
CA SER A 11 10.01 -44.73 -5.96
C SER A 11 9.05 -45.04 -7.10
N ARG A 12 8.08 -45.89 -6.81
CA ARG A 12 6.93 -46.24 -7.64
C ARG A 12 5.76 -45.39 -7.15
N THR A 13 5.48 -44.25 -7.78
CA THR A 13 4.26 -43.48 -7.49
C THR A 13 3.42 -43.35 -8.75
N ARG A 14 2.22 -43.91 -8.65
CA ARG A 14 1.22 -44.14 -9.69
C ARG A 14 0.66 -42.84 -10.27
N LEU A 15 0.49 -42.84 -11.59
CA LEU A 15 -0.49 -42.05 -12.33
C LEU A 15 -1.91 -42.46 -11.92
N ILE A 16 -2.64 -41.54 -11.26
CA ILE A 16 -4.09 -41.51 -11.09
C ILE A 16 -4.41 -40.02 -10.90
N GLY A 17 -5.36 -39.35 -11.54
CA GLY A 17 -6.39 -39.73 -12.49
C GLY A 17 -7.08 -38.43 -12.93
N ALA A 18 -7.84 -38.54 -14.01
CA ALA A 18 -8.57 -37.46 -14.63
C ALA A 18 -9.49 -36.69 -13.68
N GLY A 19 -9.52 -35.37 -13.85
CA GLY A 19 -10.53 -34.47 -13.33
C GLY A 19 -10.75 -33.34 -14.33
N VAL A 20 -11.37 -33.68 -15.46
CA VAL A 20 -11.82 -32.72 -16.47
C VAL A 20 -13.10 -32.01 -15.99
N LEU A 21 -13.23 -30.76 -16.45
CA LEU A 21 -14.46 -29.98 -16.66
C LEU A 21 -15.16 -29.34 -15.44
N SER A 22 -15.06 -28.02 -15.34
CA SER A 22 -16.20 -27.14 -15.64
C SER A 22 -15.77 -25.68 -15.81
N VAL A 23 -16.10 -25.13 -16.98
CA VAL A 23 -16.06 -23.71 -17.31
C VAL A 23 -17.23 -23.03 -16.60
N MET A 24 -16.98 -21.94 -15.88
CA MET A 24 -17.99 -20.91 -15.72
C MET A 24 -17.31 -19.54 -15.81
N LEU A 25 -17.39 -18.97 -17.02
CA LEU A 25 -17.23 -17.54 -17.26
C LEU A 25 -18.23 -16.79 -16.39
N MET A 26 -17.76 -16.11 -15.35
CA MET A 26 -18.47 -14.99 -14.76
C MET A 26 -17.46 -13.84 -14.73
N ALA A 27 -17.82 -12.79 -15.46
CA ALA A 27 -17.01 -11.64 -15.79
C ALA A 27 -16.23 -11.13 -14.58
N SER A 28 -14.90 -11.20 -14.65
CA SER A 28 -14.03 -10.43 -13.77
C SER A 28 -14.29 -8.95 -14.04
N PRO A 29 -14.86 -8.18 -13.10
CA PRO A 29 -14.77 -6.74 -13.21
C PRO A 29 -13.31 -6.40 -12.94
N LEU A 30 -12.64 -6.03 -14.03
CA LEU A 30 -11.46 -5.18 -14.06
C LEU A 30 -10.36 -5.60 -13.08
N SER A 31 -9.35 -6.28 -13.63
CA SER A 31 -7.97 -6.10 -13.22
C SER A 31 -7.74 -4.62 -12.92
N VAL A 32 -7.84 -4.22 -11.65
CA VAL A 32 -7.27 -2.94 -11.23
C VAL A 32 -5.80 -3.24 -11.12
N THR A 33 -5.18 -3.10 -12.29
CA THR A 33 -3.76 -2.98 -12.50
C THR A 33 -3.15 -2.35 -11.26
N SER A 34 -2.21 -3.08 -10.68
CA SER A 34 -1.19 -2.60 -9.78
C SER A 34 -0.39 -1.51 -10.50
N ALA A 35 -1.00 -0.35 -10.69
CA ALA A 35 -0.44 0.83 -11.31
C ALA A 35 -0.11 1.79 -10.18
N SER A 36 1.15 2.24 -10.14
CA SER A 36 1.69 3.33 -9.33
C SER A 36 0.61 4.06 -8.55
N ALA A 37 0.61 3.96 -7.22
CA ALA A 37 -0.32 4.70 -6.36
C ALA A 37 -0.35 6.15 -6.85
N ALA A 38 -1.36 6.46 -7.66
CA ALA A 38 -1.40 7.66 -8.46
C ALA A 38 -1.34 8.79 -7.46
N ASP A 39 -0.36 9.68 -7.63
CA ASP A 39 -0.13 10.68 -6.62
C ASP A 39 -1.42 11.49 -6.41
N VAL A 40 -2.00 11.35 -5.22
CA VAL A 40 -3.33 11.84 -4.93
C VAL A 40 -3.23 13.33 -4.73
N SER A 41 -3.96 14.12 -5.52
CA SER A 41 -3.91 15.58 -5.36
C SER A 41 -4.27 15.98 -3.93
N LEU A 42 -3.56 16.97 -3.39
CA LEU A 42 -3.86 17.53 -2.07
C LEU A 42 -5.33 17.92 -1.93
N ASN A 43 -5.97 18.38 -3.02
CA ASN A 43 -7.39 18.69 -3.02
C ASN A 43 -8.30 17.52 -2.60
N VAL A 44 -7.93 16.29 -2.97
CA VAL A 44 -8.67 15.08 -2.57
C VAL A 44 -8.44 14.78 -1.09
N LEU A 45 -7.22 14.99 -0.59
CA LEU A 45 -6.89 14.83 0.83
C LEU A 45 -7.57 15.88 1.72
N LEU A 46 -7.88 17.04 1.15
CA LEU A 46 -8.57 18.15 1.80
C LEU A 46 -10.08 18.15 1.56
N ASP A 47 -10.62 17.11 0.91
CA ASP A 47 -12.04 17.03 0.61
C ASP A 47 -12.89 17.10 1.88
N GLY A 48 -13.88 17.99 1.89
CA GLY A 48 -14.72 18.26 3.06
C GLY A 48 -14.03 18.99 4.21
N ILE A 49 -12.79 19.47 4.06
CA ILE A 49 -12.07 20.26 5.06
C ILE A 49 -12.12 21.74 4.67
N SER A 50 -12.86 22.52 5.45
CA SER A 50 -12.88 23.98 5.26
C SER A 50 -11.60 24.59 5.79
N LEU A 51 -10.85 25.28 4.93
CA LEU A 51 -9.55 25.87 5.22
C LEU A 51 -9.54 27.35 4.85
N ASN A 52 -8.80 28.15 5.61
CA ASN A 52 -8.47 29.51 5.17
C ASN A 52 -7.34 29.49 4.10
N VAL A 53 -7.18 30.62 3.40
CA VAL A 53 -6.22 30.77 2.29
C VAL A 53 -4.79 30.47 2.75
N SER A 54 -4.41 30.94 3.94
CA SER A 54 -3.07 30.76 4.50
C SER A 54 -2.78 29.29 4.83
N GLN A 55 -3.72 28.59 5.47
CA GLN A 55 -3.63 27.16 5.76
C GLN A 55 -3.46 26.37 4.47
N ARG A 56 -4.25 26.68 3.45
CA ARG A 56 -4.18 25.98 2.16
C ARG A 56 -2.85 26.21 1.45
N ALA A 57 -2.33 27.44 1.46
CA ALA A 57 -1.02 27.73 0.89
C ALA A 57 0.12 26.99 1.62
N THR A 58 0.07 26.95 2.96
CA THR A 58 1.06 26.21 3.76
C THR A 58 0.99 24.71 3.50
N LEU A 59 -0.21 24.13 3.48
CA LEU A 59 -0.42 22.71 3.19
C LEU A 59 0.01 22.33 1.78
N ASP A 60 -0.23 23.19 0.78
CA ASP A 60 0.24 22.97 -0.59
C ASP A 60 1.77 22.89 -0.67
N LYS A 61 2.45 23.82 0.00
CA LYS A 61 3.92 23.82 0.08
C LYS A 61 4.45 22.55 0.77
N GLN A 62 3.87 22.17 1.91
CA GLN A 62 4.25 20.97 2.65
C GLN A 62 3.99 19.70 1.83
N TYR A 63 2.85 19.64 1.12
CA TYR A 63 2.49 18.49 0.30
C TYR A 63 3.46 18.29 -0.87
N ARG A 64 3.81 19.37 -1.58
CA ARG A 64 4.81 19.30 -2.68
C ARG A 64 6.14 18.73 -2.20
N HIS A 65 6.60 19.15 -1.02
CA HIS A 65 7.85 18.64 -0.43
C HIS A 65 7.73 17.17 -0.03
N TYR A 66 6.61 16.77 0.58
CA TYR A 66 6.33 15.37 0.89
C TYR A 66 6.35 14.50 -0.38
N ARG A 67 5.74 14.95 -1.48
CA ARG A 67 5.76 14.22 -2.75
C ARG A 67 7.17 13.96 -3.26
N GLN A 68 8.02 14.98 -3.26
CA GLN A 68 9.40 14.86 -3.71
C GLN A 68 10.18 13.85 -2.86
N GLN A 69 10.03 13.92 -1.54
CA GLN A 69 10.67 12.96 -0.63
C GLN A 69 10.14 11.54 -0.83
N ARG A 70 8.83 11.39 -1.01
CA ARG A 70 8.19 10.10 -1.27
C ARG A 70 8.69 9.49 -2.58
N GLN A 71 8.72 10.27 -3.67
CA GLN A 71 9.22 9.81 -4.97
C GLN A 71 10.69 9.40 -4.91
N ALA A 72 11.53 10.18 -4.23
CA ALA A 72 12.94 9.84 -4.03
C ALA A 72 13.10 8.55 -3.21
N ALA A 73 12.34 8.40 -2.14
CA ALA A 73 12.39 7.21 -1.29
C ALA A 73 11.78 5.97 -1.98
N GLU A 74 10.73 6.13 -2.80
CA GLU A 74 10.17 5.08 -3.65
C GLU A 74 11.17 4.61 -4.71
N SER A 75 11.85 5.55 -5.37
CA SER A 75 12.92 5.27 -6.35
C SER A 75 14.06 4.45 -5.74
N HIS A 76 14.40 4.72 -4.48
CA HIS A 76 15.48 4.02 -3.77
C HIS A 76 14.98 2.78 -3.01
N HIS A 77 13.69 2.42 -3.11
CA HIS A 77 13.04 1.35 -2.34
C HIS A 77 13.27 1.46 -0.81
N ASP A 78 13.43 2.68 -0.29
CA ASP A 78 13.73 2.93 1.12
C ASP A 78 12.44 3.12 1.93
N ALA A 79 11.94 2.02 2.48
CA ALA A 79 10.75 2.00 3.33
C ALA A 79 10.89 2.87 4.60
N LYS A 80 12.12 3.04 5.12
CA LYS A 80 12.38 3.85 6.31
C LYS A 80 12.30 5.33 5.98
N ALA A 81 12.85 5.75 4.85
CA ALA A 81 12.73 7.11 4.34
C ALA A 81 11.27 7.45 4.01
N LEU A 82 10.50 6.51 3.45
CA LEU A 82 9.06 6.68 3.22
C LEU A 82 8.28 6.90 4.52
N ALA A 83 8.51 6.06 5.52
CA ALA A 83 7.86 6.19 6.82
C ALA A 83 8.24 7.51 7.51
N LYS A 84 9.52 7.94 7.39
CA LYS A 84 10.00 9.21 7.93
C LYS A 84 9.35 10.41 7.24
N ALA A 85 9.30 10.43 5.91
CA ALA A 85 8.65 11.49 5.13
C ALA A 85 7.17 11.60 5.47
N ARG A 86 6.47 10.47 5.58
CA ARG A 86 5.07 10.41 6.02
C ARG A 86 4.89 11.03 7.40
N LYS A 87 5.67 10.58 8.39
CA LYS A 87 5.56 11.05 9.77
C LYS A 87 5.83 12.56 9.88
N ALA A 88 6.85 13.04 9.18
CA ALA A 88 7.18 14.47 9.14
C ALA A 88 6.02 15.28 8.54
N TYR A 89 5.47 14.83 7.41
CA TYR A 89 4.35 15.51 6.76
C TYR A 89 3.09 15.56 7.66
N LEU A 90 2.70 14.46 8.29
CA LEU A 90 1.53 14.45 9.18
C LEU A 90 1.73 15.37 10.39
N ALA A 91 2.93 15.41 10.98
CA ALA A 91 3.25 16.32 12.06
C ALA A 91 3.20 17.80 11.64
N ASP A 92 3.58 18.10 10.40
CA ASP A 92 3.49 19.43 9.82
C ASP A 92 2.02 19.84 9.56
N VAL A 93 1.17 18.91 9.14
CA VAL A 93 -0.27 19.14 8.99
C VAL A 93 -0.94 19.41 10.35
N ASP A 94 -0.58 18.66 11.38
CA ASP A 94 -1.10 18.81 12.74
C ASP A 94 -0.79 20.18 13.37
N ARG A 95 0.25 20.87 12.88
CA ARG A 95 0.59 22.23 13.31
C ARG A 95 -0.25 23.30 12.62
N VAL A 96 -0.79 23.00 11.44
CA VAL A 96 -1.53 23.95 10.59
C VAL A 96 -3.04 23.82 10.79
N LEU A 97 -3.51 22.59 10.99
CA LEU A 97 -4.91 22.25 11.13
C LEU A 97 -5.34 22.18 12.59
N ASN A 98 -6.61 22.48 12.84
CA ASN A 98 -7.21 22.20 14.14
C ASN A 98 -7.51 20.70 14.28
N ARG A 99 -7.80 20.27 15.51
CA ARG A 99 -8.04 18.85 15.83
C ARG A 99 -9.10 18.18 14.95
N HIS A 100 -10.19 18.86 14.63
CA HIS A 100 -11.25 18.29 13.79
C HIS A 100 -10.83 18.16 12.32
N GLN A 101 -10.17 19.19 11.79
CA GLN A 101 -9.62 19.19 10.43
C GLN A 101 -8.54 18.11 10.28
N THR A 102 -7.59 18.03 11.22
CA THR A 102 -6.57 16.98 11.30
C THR A 102 -7.18 15.59 11.25
N GLN A 103 -8.21 15.33 12.04
CA GLN A 103 -8.82 14.00 12.10
C GLN A 103 -9.40 13.59 10.73
N ARG A 104 -10.09 14.52 10.05
CA ARG A 104 -10.62 14.30 8.71
C ARG A 104 -9.51 14.11 7.69
N PHE A 105 -8.45 14.92 7.78
CA PHE A 105 -7.29 14.80 6.92
C PHE A 105 -6.62 13.44 7.07
N HIS A 106 -6.34 12.99 8.30
CA HIS A 106 -5.74 11.68 8.55
C HIS A 106 -6.59 10.53 8.01
N GLN A 107 -7.92 10.60 8.16
CA GLN A 107 -8.82 9.60 7.57
C GLN A 107 -8.70 9.51 6.04
N GLN A 108 -8.68 10.65 5.35
CA GLN A 108 -8.49 10.68 3.90
C GLN A 108 -7.07 10.23 3.52
N PHE A 109 -6.06 10.72 4.23
CA PHE A 109 -4.67 10.40 3.99
C PHE A 109 -4.39 8.90 4.16
N ASP A 110 -4.83 8.28 5.24
CA ASP A 110 -4.63 6.85 5.49
C ASP A 110 -5.40 5.98 4.48
N ARG A 111 -6.56 6.43 4.01
CA ARG A 111 -7.34 5.76 2.96
C ARG A 111 -6.60 5.74 1.62
N HIS A 112 -5.88 6.80 1.28
CA HIS A 112 -5.14 6.93 0.02
C HIS A 112 -3.68 6.43 0.10
N TYR A 113 -3.08 6.54 1.27
CA TYR A 113 -1.72 6.14 1.58
C TYR A 113 -1.74 5.14 2.74
N PRO A 114 -2.23 3.91 2.56
CA PRO A 114 -2.23 2.92 3.63
C PRO A 114 -0.79 2.65 4.07
N ALA A 115 -0.51 2.77 5.37
CA ALA A 115 0.82 2.52 5.94
C ALA A 115 1.36 1.13 5.60
N ASN A 116 0.46 0.20 5.32
CA ASN A 116 0.75 -1.16 4.91
C ASN A 116 0.02 -1.47 3.60
N ALA A 117 0.52 -0.99 2.47
CA ALA A 117 0.04 -1.43 1.15
C ALA A 117 0.16 -2.97 0.96
N GLN A 118 0.93 -3.67 1.81
CA GLN A 118 1.01 -5.13 1.84
C GLN A 118 -0.04 -5.82 2.74
N ALA A 119 -0.73 -5.10 3.64
CA ALA A 119 -1.65 -5.70 4.61
C ALA A 119 -3.13 -5.73 4.15
N ALA A 120 -3.46 -5.08 3.03
CA ALA A 120 -4.78 -5.24 2.41
C ALA A 120 -5.03 -6.67 1.87
N LYS A 121 -4.00 -7.52 1.81
CA LYS A 121 -4.07 -8.89 1.27
C LYS A 121 -4.25 -9.99 2.31
N LYS A 122 -4.53 -9.70 3.59
CA LYS A 122 -4.61 -10.74 4.64
C LYS A 122 -5.85 -10.73 5.54
N ARG A 123 -6.84 -9.87 5.31
CA ARG A 123 -8.01 -9.81 6.20
C ARG A 123 -9.32 -9.75 5.42
N HIS A 124 -9.68 -10.86 4.78
CA HIS A 124 -11.06 -11.35 4.61
C HIS A 124 -10.90 -12.89 4.56
N HIS A 125 -10.78 -13.57 5.72
CA HIS A 125 -11.81 -14.43 6.35
C HIS A 125 -12.48 -15.39 5.34
N GLY A 126 -12.41 -16.72 5.44
CA GLY A 126 -12.25 -17.56 6.64
C GLY A 126 -13.59 -17.66 7.37
N GLY A 127 -14.52 -18.46 6.85
CA GLY A 127 -15.83 -18.74 7.39
C GLY A 127 -16.53 -19.74 6.48
#